data_AF-A0A1M7CQK0-F1
#
_entry.id   AF-A0A1M7CQK0-F1
#
_cell.length_a   1.000
_cell.length_b   1.000
_cell.length_c   1.000
_cell.angle_alpha   90.00
_cell.angle_beta   90.00
_cell.angle_gamma   90.00
#
_symmetry.space_group_name_H-M   'P 1'
#
loop_
_entity.id
_entity.type
_entity.pdbx_description
1 polymer ?
#
loop_
_entity_poly.entity_id
_entity_poly.type
_entity_poly.pdbx_seq_one_letter_code
_entity_poly.pdbx_strand_id
1 'polypeptide(L)'
;MNKKGIIKKKGPGLTSVPKTLLLVLTFMSFTVNTIGQAKNYTLPQIVPKSPDVAQMEKFGEIPVSQSTGATNLSINLATIEVGNFKLPITLRYQSNGLKVDEIASSVGEGWVLDAGGMVSFNQRGTNDFGPYGLMTMGTANLTKFFSGTMTEFERSNYLDQVINDLQDGEYDLYHYSLPSGAGSFFFENPNKAVLMPKSDLQVIHLTNGIQINDNQGNQYFFNSIERTGISDPTQIEVRASFNDISAYKLSKVITAENRIIEF
;
A
#
# COMPACT_ATOMS: atom_id res chain seq x y z
N MET A 1 -35.52 123.80 -19.26
CA MET A 1 -35.53 123.65 -20.74
C MET A 1 -34.17 123.14 -21.16
N ASN A 2 -33.93 122.24 -22.11
CA ASN A 2 -34.68 121.29 -22.93
C ASN A 2 -33.59 120.58 -23.79
N LYS A 3 -33.90 119.40 -24.32
CA LYS A 3 -33.15 118.59 -25.33
C LYS A 3 -32.15 117.58 -24.76
N LYS A 4 -32.46 116.26 -24.84
CA LYS A 4 -32.39 115.37 -26.04
C LYS A 4 -30.93 115.30 -26.55
N GLY A 5 -30.27 114.17 -26.76
CA GLY A 5 -30.63 112.76 -26.77
C GLY A 5 -29.40 111.96 -27.25
N ILE A 6 -29.31 110.68 -26.85
CA ILE A 6 -29.07 109.46 -27.67
C ILE A 6 -28.12 109.65 -28.88
N ILE A 7 -27.04 108.87 -29.04
CA ILE A 7 -26.98 107.64 -29.86
C ILE A 7 -25.66 106.90 -29.55
N LYS A 8 -25.71 105.75 -28.84
CA LYS A 8 -25.53 104.36 -29.35
C LYS A 8 -24.41 104.17 -30.39
N LYS A 9 -23.41 103.32 -30.08
CA LYS A 9 -23.42 101.91 -30.55
C LYS A 9 -22.26 101.07 -29.98
N LYS A 10 -22.65 99.87 -29.54
CA LYS A 10 -21.86 98.72 -29.11
C LYS A 10 -21.11 98.07 -30.30
N GLY A 11 -19.94 97.50 -30.01
CA GLY A 11 -19.30 96.39 -30.73
C GLY A 11 -18.49 95.55 -29.73
N PRO A 12 -18.38 94.22 -29.89
CA PRO A 12 -18.38 93.26 -28.79
C PRO A 12 -16.97 92.94 -28.29
N GLY A 13 -16.75 93.02 -26.98
CA GLY A 13 -15.60 92.40 -26.32
C GLY A 13 -16.13 91.28 -25.43
N LEU A 14 -15.71 90.05 -25.70
CA LEU A 14 -15.80 88.94 -24.76
C LEU A 14 -15.17 89.40 -23.43
N THR A 15 -16.00 89.81 -22.47
CA THR A 15 -15.51 90.14 -21.14
C THR A 15 -15.23 88.83 -20.44
N SER A 16 -13.93 88.56 -20.27
CA SER A 16 -13.33 87.49 -19.47
C SER A 16 -14.25 87.01 -18.35
N VAL A 17 -14.66 85.76 -18.42
CA VAL A 17 -15.29 85.09 -17.27
C VAL A 17 -14.35 85.28 -16.07
N PRO A 18 -14.81 85.80 -14.92
CA PRO A 18 -13.93 86.03 -13.79
C PRO A 18 -13.28 84.70 -13.40
N LYS A 19 -11.95 84.68 -13.25
CA LYS A 19 -11.19 83.46 -12.86
C LYS A 19 -11.72 82.85 -11.56
N THR A 20 -12.32 83.67 -10.70
CA THR A 20 -13.07 83.27 -9.49
C THR A 20 -14.33 82.47 -9.79
N LEU A 21 -15.08 82.79 -10.85
CA LEU A 21 -16.27 82.03 -11.25
C LEU A 21 -15.89 80.65 -11.81
N LEU A 22 -14.78 80.58 -12.55
CA LEU A 22 -14.24 79.31 -13.04
C LEU A 22 -13.76 78.44 -11.86
N LEU A 23 -13.04 79.04 -10.89
CA LEU A 23 -12.55 78.35 -9.69
C LEU A 23 -13.68 77.78 -8.82
N VAL A 24 -14.78 78.52 -8.66
CA VAL A 24 -15.95 78.07 -7.88
C VAL A 24 -16.68 76.92 -8.59
N LEU A 25 -16.77 76.94 -9.93
CA LEU A 25 -17.35 75.84 -10.70
C LEU A 25 -16.49 74.56 -10.63
N THR A 26 -15.16 74.69 -10.60
CA THR A 26 -14.25 73.54 -10.43
C THR A 26 -14.31 72.96 -9.02
N PHE A 27 -14.54 73.79 -8.00
CA PHE A 27 -14.70 73.33 -6.61
C PHE A 27 -16.04 72.62 -6.36
N MET A 28 -17.11 73.05 -7.03
CA MET A 28 -18.42 72.39 -6.96
C MET A 28 -18.45 71.01 -7.65
N SER A 29 -17.59 70.80 -8.66
CA SER A 29 -17.47 69.51 -9.37
C SER A 29 -16.77 68.42 -8.53
N PHE A 30 -16.15 68.78 -7.40
CA PHE A 30 -15.47 67.84 -6.49
C PHE A 30 -16.39 67.22 -5.41
N THR A 31 -17.67 67.58 -5.39
CA THR A 31 -18.63 67.08 -4.37
C THR A 31 -19.66 66.10 -4.94
N VAL A 32 -19.23 65.22 -5.83
CA VAL A 32 -20.04 64.07 -6.23
C VAL A 32 -20.02 63.06 -5.08
N ASN A 33 -21.16 62.94 -4.39
CA ASN A 33 -21.36 61.97 -3.32
C ASN A 33 -21.05 60.55 -3.82
N THR A 34 -20.03 59.92 -3.25
CA THR A 34 -19.77 58.49 -3.41
C THR A 34 -20.77 57.73 -2.53
N ILE A 35 -21.87 57.26 -3.12
CA ILE A 35 -22.72 56.25 -2.47
C ILE A 35 -22.07 54.89 -2.73
N GLY A 36 -21.22 54.46 -1.81
CA GLY A 36 -20.73 53.08 -1.79
C GLY A 36 -21.88 52.16 -1.40
N GLN A 37 -22.28 51.25 -2.30
CA GLN A 37 -23.14 50.14 -1.89
C GLN A 37 -22.31 49.21 -1.00
N ALA A 38 -22.59 49.18 0.30
CA ALA A 38 -22.07 48.15 1.17
C ALA A 38 -22.72 46.81 0.76
N LYS A 39 -22.05 46.03 -0.09
CA LYS A 39 -22.39 44.63 -0.28
C LYS A 39 -22.14 43.92 1.05
N ASN A 40 -23.19 43.49 1.71
CA ASN A 40 -23.07 42.58 2.85
C ASN A 40 -22.50 41.26 2.33
N TYR A 41 -21.21 41.03 2.53
CA TYR A 41 -20.60 39.71 2.35
C TYR A 41 -21.02 38.86 3.56
N THR A 42 -22.15 38.18 3.45
CA THR A 42 -22.45 37.08 4.36
C THR A 42 -21.49 35.94 4.03
N LEU A 43 -20.54 35.66 4.92
CA LEU A 43 -19.72 34.46 4.82
C LEU A 43 -20.65 33.26 4.70
N PRO A 44 -20.36 32.28 3.82
CA PRO A 44 -21.14 31.07 3.75
C PRO A 44 -21.14 30.41 5.13
N GLN A 45 -22.33 30.22 5.69
CA GLN A 45 -22.50 29.54 6.97
C GLN A 45 -22.28 28.04 6.71
N ILE A 46 -21.07 27.56 6.99
CA ILE A 46 -20.76 26.14 6.93
C ILE A 46 -21.36 25.51 8.18
N VAL A 47 -22.54 24.90 8.03
CA VAL A 47 -23.17 24.13 9.10
C VAL A 47 -22.53 22.75 9.11
N PRO A 48 -21.94 22.30 10.23
CA PRO A 48 -21.43 20.94 10.33
C PRO A 48 -22.59 19.95 10.15
N LYS A 49 -22.34 18.87 9.40
CA LYS A 49 -23.33 17.81 9.22
C LYS A 49 -23.64 17.18 10.58
N SER A 50 -24.89 16.78 10.79
CA SER A 50 -25.26 16.03 12.00
C SER A 50 -24.43 14.75 12.09
N PRO A 51 -24.04 14.29 13.29
CA PRO A 51 -23.23 13.10 13.48
C PRO A 51 -23.71 11.88 12.70
N ASP A 52 -25.02 11.65 12.65
CA ASP A 52 -25.63 10.51 11.94
C ASP A 52 -25.46 10.61 10.43
N VAL A 53 -25.63 11.80 9.85
CA VAL A 53 -25.40 12.05 8.42
C VAL A 53 -23.92 11.94 8.08
N ALA A 54 -23.03 12.46 8.95
CA ALA A 54 -21.59 12.31 8.77
C ALA A 54 -21.14 10.83 8.89
N GLN A 55 -21.78 10.03 9.74
CA GLN A 55 -21.59 8.58 9.80
C GLN A 55 -22.12 7.89 8.54
N MET A 56 -23.33 8.23 8.08
CA MET A 56 -23.94 7.67 6.87
C MET A 56 -23.09 7.93 5.62
N GLU A 57 -22.55 9.15 5.48
CA GLU A 57 -21.66 9.50 4.38
C GLU A 57 -20.35 8.70 4.40
N LYS A 58 -19.79 8.42 5.57
CA LYS A 58 -18.61 7.54 5.69
C LYS A 58 -18.87 6.13 5.14
N PHE A 59 -20.09 5.61 5.26
CA PHE A 59 -20.45 4.31 4.66
C PHE A 59 -20.54 4.38 3.13
N GLY A 60 -20.91 5.54 2.56
CA GLY A 60 -20.93 5.78 1.12
C GLY A 60 -19.54 5.99 0.50
N GLU A 61 -18.55 6.37 1.31
CA GLU A 61 -17.17 6.67 0.86
C GLU A 61 -16.22 5.47 0.93
N ILE A 62 -16.67 4.28 1.35
CA ILE A 62 -15.79 3.12 1.39
C ILE A 62 -15.38 2.77 -0.07
N PRO A 63 -14.08 2.77 -0.39
CA PRO A 63 -13.63 2.58 -1.76
C PRO A 63 -13.96 1.15 -2.20
N VAL A 64 -14.86 1.06 -3.17
CA VAL A 64 -15.15 -0.18 -3.88
C VAL A 64 -14.46 -0.15 -5.23
N SER A 65 -13.84 -1.27 -5.61
CA SER A 65 -13.34 -1.47 -6.95
C SER A 65 -14.53 -1.49 -7.91
N GLN A 66 -14.62 -0.49 -8.79
CA GLN A 66 -15.72 -0.35 -9.74
C GLN A 66 -15.83 -1.53 -10.74
N SER A 67 -14.73 -2.24 -10.97
CA SER A 67 -14.69 -3.39 -11.90
C SER A 67 -15.03 -4.72 -11.25
N THR A 68 -14.82 -4.88 -9.94
CA THR A 68 -14.98 -6.17 -9.24
C THR A 68 -16.00 -6.13 -8.09
N GLY A 69 -16.50 -4.96 -7.72
CA GLY A 69 -17.35 -4.76 -6.54
C GLY A 69 -16.64 -5.03 -5.21
N ALA A 70 -15.33 -5.28 -5.25
CA ALA A 70 -14.53 -5.62 -4.08
C ALA A 70 -14.29 -4.41 -3.18
N THR A 71 -14.47 -4.58 -1.87
CA THR A 71 -14.16 -3.55 -0.87
C THR A 71 -12.75 -3.76 -0.34
N ASN A 72 -11.96 -2.69 -0.26
CA ASN A 72 -10.66 -2.70 0.39
C ASN A 72 -10.63 -1.62 1.47
N LEU A 73 -10.61 -2.05 2.75
CA LEU A 73 -10.56 -1.16 3.90
C LEU A 73 -9.27 -1.42 4.69
N SER A 74 -8.59 -0.35 5.07
CA SER A 74 -7.37 -0.41 5.87
C SER A 74 -7.52 0.47 7.11
N ILE A 75 -7.44 -0.14 8.29
CA ILE A 75 -7.58 0.52 9.58
C ILE A 75 -6.22 0.46 10.28
N ASN A 76 -5.55 1.60 10.41
CA ASN A 76 -4.33 1.70 11.23
C ASN A 76 -4.72 1.66 12.72
N LEU A 77 -4.31 0.62 13.44
CA LEU A 77 -4.61 0.44 14.86
C LEU A 77 -3.59 1.17 15.74
N ALA A 78 -2.31 1.03 15.39
CA ALA A 78 -1.20 1.62 16.12
C ALA A 78 0.05 1.65 15.24
N THR A 79 1.06 2.43 15.63
CA THR A 79 2.39 2.39 15.03
C THR A 79 3.41 2.30 16.14
N ILE A 80 4.19 1.21 16.14
CA ILE A 80 5.32 1.05 17.06
C ILE A 80 6.48 1.86 16.50
N GLU A 81 6.93 2.87 17.25
CA GLU A 81 8.08 3.70 16.87
C GLU A 81 9.25 3.44 17.81
N VAL A 82 10.39 3.02 17.24
CA VAL A 82 11.61 2.72 17.99
C VAL A 82 12.79 3.40 17.28
N GLY A 83 13.13 4.60 17.76
CA GLY A 83 14.11 5.45 17.07
C GLY A 83 13.56 5.89 15.72
N ASN A 84 14.32 5.64 14.65
CA ASN A 84 13.85 5.90 13.29
C ASN A 84 13.04 4.75 12.66
N PHE A 85 12.94 3.60 13.33
CA PHE A 85 12.16 2.47 12.84
C PHE A 85 10.68 2.64 13.18
N LYS A 86 9.81 2.39 12.19
CA LYS A 86 8.35 2.42 12.36
C LYS A 86 7.75 1.11 11.90
N LEU A 87 6.97 0.49 12.77
CA LEU A 87 6.18 -0.68 12.45
C LEU A 87 4.69 -0.37 12.57
N PRO A 88 3.96 -0.18 11.46
CA PRO A 88 2.52 0.00 11.50
C PRO A 88 1.81 -1.33 11.83
N ILE A 89 0.85 -1.28 12.74
CA ILE A 89 -0.09 -2.36 13.04
C ILE A 89 -1.40 -2.00 12.38
N THR A 90 -1.76 -2.73 11.33
CA THR A 90 -2.89 -2.40 10.47
C THR A 90 -3.83 -3.58 10.35
N LEU A 91 -5.13 -3.33 10.48
CA LEU A 91 -6.17 -4.29 10.21
C LEU A 91 -6.73 -4.02 8.81
N ARG A 92 -6.58 -4.97 7.90
CA ARG A 92 -7.02 -4.86 6.51
C ARG A 92 -8.23 -5.75 6.27
N TYR A 93 -9.22 -5.26 5.55
CA TYR A 93 -10.36 -6.02 5.08
C TYR A 93 -10.36 -6.05 3.56
N GLN A 94 -10.50 -7.23 2.99
CA GLN A 94 -10.66 -7.42 1.56
C GLN A 94 -11.84 -8.35 1.31
N SER A 95 -12.86 -7.85 0.61
CA SER A 95 -13.98 -8.68 0.15
C SER A 95 -13.88 -8.89 -1.36
N ASN A 96 -13.90 -10.15 -1.82
CA ASN A 96 -14.13 -10.46 -3.26
C ASN A 96 -15.47 -11.19 -3.49
N GLY A 97 -16.38 -11.11 -2.52
CA GLY A 97 -17.54 -11.99 -2.37
C GLY A 97 -17.29 -13.01 -1.26
N LEU A 98 -18.37 -13.54 -0.66
CA LEU A 98 -18.26 -14.61 0.34
C LEU A 98 -18.06 -15.94 -0.40
N LYS A 99 -16.86 -16.51 -0.35
CA LYS A 99 -16.64 -17.89 -0.80
C LYS A 99 -17.07 -18.82 0.32
N VAL A 100 -17.91 -19.81 0.01
CA VAL A 100 -18.53 -20.70 1.01
C VAL A 100 -17.49 -21.52 1.79
N ASP A 101 -16.33 -21.80 1.18
CA ASP A 101 -15.21 -22.52 1.79
C ASP A 101 -13.98 -21.62 2.05
N GLU A 102 -14.17 -20.32 2.30
CA GLU A 102 -13.07 -19.49 2.80
C GLU A 102 -12.83 -19.77 4.29
N ILE A 103 -11.56 -19.90 4.67
CA ILE A 103 -11.16 -20.10 6.07
C ILE A 103 -10.82 -18.74 6.67
N ALA A 104 -11.56 -18.34 7.71
CA ALA A 104 -11.28 -17.14 8.49
C ALA A 104 -9.83 -17.07 8.97
N SER A 105 -9.29 -15.86 8.93
CA SER A 105 -8.06 -15.55 9.67
C SER A 105 -8.34 -15.50 11.18
N SER A 106 -7.29 -15.33 11.97
CA SER A 106 -7.39 -15.13 13.42
C SER A 106 -8.21 -13.90 13.84
N VAL A 107 -8.46 -12.96 12.93
CA VAL A 107 -9.24 -11.73 13.18
C VAL A 107 -10.58 -11.72 12.45
N GLY A 108 -10.95 -12.84 11.80
CA GLY A 108 -12.24 -13.04 11.14
C GLY A 108 -12.16 -13.15 9.62
N GLU A 109 -13.29 -13.51 9.01
CA GLU A 109 -13.42 -13.68 7.56
C GLU A 109 -13.14 -12.39 6.79
N GLY A 110 -12.30 -12.48 5.75
CA GLY A 110 -11.89 -11.34 4.93
C GLY A 110 -11.02 -10.30 5.64
N TRP A 111 -10.75 -10.47 6.94
CA TRP A 111 -9.87 -9.59 7.71
C TRP A 111 -8.46 -10.17 7.81
N VAL A 112 -7.45 -9.32 7.79
CA VAL A 112 -6.03 -9.68 7.96
C VAL A 112 -5.40 -8.67 8.91
N LEU A 113 -4.78 -9.16 9.98
CA LEU A 113 -3.95 -8.35 10.87
C LEU A 113 -2.51 -8.34 10.35
N ASP A 114 -2.02 -7.15 10.00
CA ASP A 114 -0.65 -6.90 9.59
C ASP A 114 0.09 -6.22 10.74
N ALA A 115 0.94 -6.98 11.44
CA ALA A 115 1.58 -6.56 12.69
C ALA A 115 3.07 -6.94 12.75
N GLY A 116 3.83 -6.64 11.70
CA GLY A 116 5.25 -7.00 11.63
C GLY A 116 5.67 -7.62 10.32
N GLY A 117 4.77 -8.42 9.76
CA GLY A 117 5.04 -9.26 8.62
C GLY A 117 5.10 -10.75 8.99
N MET A 118 5.16 -11.58 7.96
CA MET A 118 5.29 -13.03 8.06
C MET A 118 5.98 -13.53 6.80
N VAL A 119 6.49 -14.76 6.85
CA VAL A 119 6.91 -15.52 5.68
C VAL A 119 5.99 -16.73 5.56
N SER A 120 5.09 -16.74 4.59
CA SER A 120 4.33 -17.95 4.24
C SER A 120 5.21 -18.93 3.49
N PHE A 121 4.98 -20.22 3.70
CA PHE A 121 5.67 -21.33 3.04
C PHE A 121 4.67 -22.11 2.20
N ASN A 122 4.95 -22.24 0.90
CA ASN A 122 4.21 -23.04 -0.04
C ASN A 122 5.11 -24.18 -0.49
N GLN A 123 4.96 -25.33 0.16
CA GLN A 123 5.65 -26.54 -0.26
C GLN A 123 5.11 -27.01 -1.62
N ARG A 124 6.02 -27.37 -2.52
CA ARG A 124 5.70 -27.89 -3.85
C ARG A 124 6.48 -29.17 -4.08
N GLY A 125 5.78 -30.27 -4.30
CA GLY A 125 6.42 -31.58 -4.24
C GLY A 125 6.90 -31.89 -2.83
N THR A 126 8.18 -32.18 -2.67
CA THR A 126 8.77 -32.47 -1.35
C THR A 126 9.26 -31.19 -0.68
N ASN A 127 9.56 -31.22 0.62
CA ASN A 127 10.17 -30.07 1.27
C ASN A 127 11.62 -29.95 0.80
N ASP A 128 12.00 -28.78 0.28
CA ASP A 128 13.32 -28.48 -0.27
C ASP A 128 14.47 -28.80 0.70
N PHE A 129 14.28 -28.55 2.00
CA PHE A 129 15.23 -28.84 3.08
C PHE A 129 15.00 -30.19 3.75
N GLY A 130 14.03 -30.97 3.28
CA GLY A 130 13.78 -32.34 3.70
C GLY A 130 14.83 -33.33 3.16
N PRO A 131 14.78 -34.61 3.58
CA PRO A 131 15.76 -35.63 3.16
C PRO A 131 15.86 -35.84 1.65
N TYR A 132 14.76 -35.66 0.92
CA TYR A 132 14.66 -35.84 -0.53
C TYR A 132 14.54 -34.53 -1.32
N GLY A 133 14.58 -33.39 -0.60
CA GLY A 133 14.46 -32.05 -1.16
C GLY A 133 15.69 -31.58 -1.95
N LEU A 134 15.53 -30.54 -2.76
CA LEU A 134 16.61 -30.01 -3.61
C LEU A 134 17.80 -29.47 -2.82
N MET A 135 17.59 -28.96 -1.60
CA MET A 135 18.66 -28.42 -0.76
C MET A 135 19.51 -29.53 -0.11
N THR A 136 19.00 -30.76 -0.05
CA THR A 136 19.69 -31.93 0.49
C THR A 136 20.31 -32.79 -0.62
N MET A 137 19.55 -33.11 -1.66
CA MET A 137 19.99 -33.99 -2.75
C MET A 137 20.70 -33.25 -3.89
N GLY A 138 20.51 -31.93 -3.97
CA GLY A 138 21.01 -31.11 -5.07
C GLY A 138 20.14 -31.15 -6.33
N THR A 139 20.45 -30.26 -7.27
CA THR A 139 19.60 -29.95 -8.43
C THR A 139 20.09 -30.57 -9.74
N ALA A 140 21.04 -31.51 -9.68
CA ALA A 140 21.70 -32.06 -10.86
C ALA A 140 20.73 -32.80 -11.80
N ASN A 141 19.87 -33.67 -11.24
CA ASN A 141 18.86 -34.37 -12.01
C ASN A 141 17.81 -33.40 -12.57
N LEU A 142 17.32 -32.47 -11.74
CA LEU A 142 16.39 -31.44 -12.17
C LEU A 142 16.94 -30.62 -13.36
N THR A 143 18.21 -30.22 -13.29
CA THR A 143 18.90 -29.48 -14.35
C THR A 143 19.03 -30.31 -15.63
N LYS A 144 19.41 -31.58 -15.52
CA LYS A 144 19.47 -32.50 -16.66
C LYS A 144 18.09 -32.72 -17.30
N PHE A 145 17.05 -32.82 -16.48
CA PHE A 145 15.67 -32.98 -16.93
C PHE A 145 15.21 -31.77 -17.75
N PHE A 146 15.34 -30.55 -17.20
CA PHE A 146 14.94 -29.33 -17.92
C PHE A 146 15.79 -29.02 -19.14
N SER A 147 17.08 -29.38 -19.13
CA SER A 147 17.95 -29.23 -20.31
C SER A 147 17.74 -30.30 -21.38
N GLY A 148 16.91 -31.32 -21.11
CA GLY A 148 16.67 -32.43 -22.04
C GLY A 148 17.90 -33.30 -22.30
N THR A 149 18.85 -33.34 -21.37
CA THR A 149 20.12 -34.06 -21.51
C THR A 149 20.11 -35.46 -20.91
N MET A 150 19.02 -35.87 -20.25
CA MET A 150 18.83 -37.22 -19.74
C MET A 150 18.61 -38.23 -20.87
N THR A 151 19.19 -39.42 -20.72
CA THR A 151 18.77 -40.60 -21.50
C THR A 151 17.34 -41.02 -21.13
N GLU A 152 16.70 -41.84 -21.97
CA GLU A 152 15.34 -42.34 -21.69
C GLU A 152 15.27 -43.11 -20.36
N PHE A 153 16.30 -43.91 -20.06
CA PHE A 153 16.42 -44.65 -18.80
C PHE A 153 16.58 -43.71 -17.59
N GLU A 154 17.51 -42.75 -17.64
CA GLU A 154 17.69 -41.76 -16.56
C GLU A 154 16.42 -40.96 -16.31
N ARG A 155 15.73 -40.55 -17.38
CA ARG A 155 14.48 -39.80 -17.28
C ARG A 155 13.37 -40.62 -16.63
N SER A 156 13.21 -41.89 -17.02
CA SER A 156 12.21 -42.77 -16.39
C SER A 156 12.49 -42.95 -14.90
N ASN A 157 13.74 -43.27 -14.54
CA ASN A 157 14.11 -43.44 -13.14
C ASN A 157 13.95 -42.15 -12.32
N TYR A 158 14.29 -40.98 -12.89
CA TYR A 158 14.09 -39.70 -12.23
C TYR A 158 12.60 -39.40 -11.98
N LEU A 159 11.75 -39.57 -13.00
CA LEU A 159 10.32 -39.35 -12.86
C LEU A 159 9.69 -40.34 -11.87
N ASP A 160 10.11 -41.60 -11.87
CA ASP A 160 9.66 -42.57 -10.88
C ASP A 160 10.06 -42.15 -9.45
N GLN A 161 11.27 -41.60 -9.25
CA GLN A 161 11.69 -41.08 -7.95
C GLN A 161 10.88 -39.86 -7.51
N VAL A 162 10.56 -38.95 -8.43
CA VAL A 162 9.71 -37.79 -8.15
C VAL A 162 8.28 -38.21 -7.80
N ILE A 163 7.70 -39.18 -8.51
CA ILE A 163 6.35 -39.70 -8.24
C ILE A 163 6.24 -40.37 -6.86
N ASN A 164 7.34 -40.97 -6.38
CA ASN A 164 7.38 -41.66 -5.10
C ASN A 164 7.91 -40.79 -3.95
N ASP A 165 8.01 -39.46 -4.12
CA ASP A 165 8.54 -38.52 -3.13
C ASP A 165 9.97 -38.84 -2.64
N LEU A 166 10.75 -39.54 -3.47
CA LEU A 166 12.14 -39.93 -3.18
C LEU A 166 13.16 -38.97 -3.80
N GLN A 167 12.70 -38.02 -4.61
CA GLN A 167 13.49 -36.91 -5.12
C GLN A 167 12.57 -35.75 -5.46
N ASP A 168 13.01 -34.53 -5.19
CA ASP A 168 12.23 -33.35 -5.55
C ASP A 168 12.31 -32.98 -7.04
N GLY A 169 11.19 -32.45 -7.54
CA GLY A 169 10.99 -32.02 -8.92
C GLY A 169 10.87 -30.51 -9.09
N GLU A 170 10.70 -29.76 -8.01
CA GLU A 170 10.45 -28.33 -8.07
C GLU A 170 10.96 -27.63 -6.81
N TYR A 171 11.13 -26.30 -6.89
CA TYR A 171 11.52 -25.49 -5.74
C TYR A 171 10.30 -25.08 -4.94
N ASP A 172 10.46 -25.04 -3.62
CA ASP A 172 9.48 -24.48 -2.73
C ASP A 172 9.40 -22.95 -2.85
N LEU A 173 8.19 -22.41 -2.68
CA LEU A 173 7.95 -20.97 -2.78
C LEU A 173 7.63 -20.36 -1.43
N TYR A 174 8.34 -19.29 -1.09
CA TYR A 174 8.11 -18.49 0.10
C TYR A 174 7.57 -17.13 -0.30
N HIS A 175 6.59 -16.61 0.44
CA HIS A 175 6.14 -15.23 0.29
C HIS A 175 6.35 -14.49 1.59
N TYR A 176 7.03 -13.34 1.55
CA TYR A 176 7.28 -12.51 2.71
C TYR A 176 6.47 -11.21 2.65
N SER A 177 6.08 -10.74 3.83
CA SER A 177 5.63 -9.38 4.07
C SER A 177 6.56 -8.74 5.08
N LEU A 178 7.05 -7.54 4.79
CA LEU A 178 7.87 -6.69 5.65
C LEU A 178 7.29 -5.28 5.67
N PRO A 179 7.63 -4.46 6.68
CA PRO A 179 7.25 -3.04 6.68
C PRO A 179 7.74 -2.28 5.44
N SER A 180 8.87 -2.72 4.88
CA SER A 180 9.48 -2.13 3.68
C SER A 180 8.89 -2.63 2.36
N GLY A 181 8.06 -3.67 2.38
CA GLY A 181 7.45 -4.25 1.18
C GLY A 181 7.17 -5.73 1.30
N ALA A 182 6.62 -6.31 0.24
CA ALA A 182 6.32 -7.73 0.15
C ALA A 182 6.90 -8.30 -1.13
N GLY A 183 7.12 -9.61 -1.14
CA GLY A 183 7.64 -10.31 -2.31
C GLY A 183 7.67 -11.82 -2.08
N SER A 184 8.33 -12.51 -2.99
CA SER A 184 8.49 -13.96 -2.91
C SER A 184 9.95 -14.34 -3.08
N PHE A 185 10.33 -15.54 -2.65
CA PHE A 185 11.64 -16.12 -2.94
C PHE A 185 11.59 -17.63 -2.91
N PHE A 186 12.61 -18.26 -3.47
CA PHE A 186 12.93 -19.67 -3.31
C PHE A 186 14.43 -19.81 -3.06
N PHE A 187 14.88 -20.94 -2.54
CA PHE A 187 16.31 -21.20 -2.35
C PHE A 187 16.88 -21.86 -3.59
N GLU A 188 17.85 -21.23 -4.25
CA GLU A 188 18.58 -21.86 -5.36
C GLU A 188 19.58 -22.89 -4.82
N ASN A 189 20.15 -22.60 -3.65
CA ASN A 189 20.97 -23.49 -2.85
C ASN A 189 20.80 -23.11 -1.36
N PRO A 190 21.31 -23.93 -0.41
CA PRO A 190 21.07 -23.72 1.03
C PRO A 190 21.47 -22.34 1.58
N ASN A 191 22.36 -21.62 0.87
CA ASN A 191 22.89 -20.33 1.30
C ASN A 191 22.49 -19.16 0.38
N LYS A 192 21.65 -19.40 -0.63
CA LYS A 192 21.29 -18.38 -1.61
C LYS A 192 19.82 -18.48 -1.99
N ALA A 193 19.06 -17.49 -1.54
CA ALA A 193 17.71 -17.26 -2.01
C ALA A 193 17.69 -16.37 -3.26
N VAL A 194 16.70 -16.60 -4.13
CA VAL A 194 16.40 -15.78 -5.29
C VAL A 194 15.05 -15.11 -5.08
N LEU A 195 15.04 -13.78 -5.04
CA LEU A 195 13.84 -12.99 -4.78
C LEU A 195 13.08 -12.61 -6.06
N MET A 196 11.76 -12.54 -5.94
CA MET A 196 10.80 -12.21 -7.00
C MET A 196 9.78 -11.19 -6.46
N PRO A 197 9.76 -9.95 -6.99
CA PRO A 197 10.70 -9.42 -7.99
C PRO A 197 12.13 -9.37 -7.45
N LYS A 198 13.11 -9.27 -8.35
CA LYS A 198 14.52 -9.14 -7.96
C LYS A 198 14.69 -7.97 -7.00
N SER A 199 15.32 -8.25 -5.86
CA SER A 199 15.54 -7.30 -4.79
C SER A 199 16.90 -7.56 -4.15
N ASP A 200 17.44 -6.54 -3.48
CA ASP A 200 18.74 -6.61 -2.79
C ASP A 200 18.61 -7.08 -1.33
N LEU A 201 17.37 -7.39 -0.88
CA LEU A 201 17.16 -8.02 0.42
C LEU A 201 17.96 -9.32 0.52
N GLN A 202 18.55 -9.56 1.67
CA GLN A 202 19.26 -10.81 1.94
C GLN A 202 18.37 -11.74 2.73
N VAL A 203 18.18 -12.96 2.24
CA VAL A 203 17.40 -13.99 2.94
C VAL A 203 18.35 -15.10 3.37
N ILE A 204 18.27 -15.47 4.64
CA ILE A 204 19.11 -16.47 5.28
C ILE A 204 18.20 -17.52 5.90
N HIS A 205 18.42 -18.79 5.53
CA HIS A 205 17.77 -19.91 6.19
C HIS A 205 18.42 -20.14 7.57
N LEU A 206 17.60 -20.25 8.61
CA LEU A 206 18.03 -20.56 9.97
C LEU A 206 17.54 -21.96 10.36
N THR A 207 18.12 -22.55 11.40
CA THR A 207 17.69 -23.86 11.90
C THR A 207 16.20 -23.92 12.26
N ASN A 208 15.65 -22.82 12.79
CA ASN A 208 14.26 -22.75 13.29
C ASN A 208 13.45 -21.65 12.59
N GLY A 209 13.86 -21.17 11.43
CA GLY A 209 13.21 -20.00 10.85
C GLY A 209 13.93 -19.38 9.67
N ILE A 210 13.56 -18.15 9.38
CA ILE A 210 14.11 -17.38 8.27
C ILE A 210 14.52 -16.01 8.79
N GLN A 211 15.68 -15.53 8.37
CA GLN A 211 16.09 -14.16 8.58
C GLN A 211 16.05 -13.41 7.25
N ILE A 212 15.48 -12.20 7.27
CA ILE A 212 15.54 -11.28 6.13
C ILE A 212 16.21 -9.99 6.59
N ASN A 213 17.22 -9.54 5.85
CA ASN A 213 17.88 -8.26 6.08
C ASN A 213 17.41 -7.28 5.01
N ASP A 214 17.00 -6.09 5.43
CA ASP A 214 16.60 -5.04 4.50
C ASP A 214 17.73 -4.10 4.10
N ASN A 215 17.48 -3.31 3.05
CA ASN A 215 18.43 -2.36 2.50
C ASN A 215 18.72 -1.18 3.44
N GLN A 216 17.95 -1.04 4.53
CA GLN A 216 18.11 0.02 5.53
C GLN A 216 18.97 -0.46 6.72
N GLY A 217 19.36 -1.74 6.74
CA GLY A 217 20.17 -2.33 7.81
C GLY A 217 19.34 -2.96 8.94
N ASN A 218 18.02 -3.07 8.79
CA ASN A 218 17.19 -3.80 9.75
C ASN A 218 17.22 -5.30 9.44
N GLN A 219 17.15 -6.11 10.49
CA GLN A 219 17.16 -7.56 10.44
C GLN A 219 15.87 -8.09 11.06
N TYR A 220 15.13 -8.88 10.29
CA TYR A 220 13.85 -9.46 10.68
C TYR A 220 14.03 -10.96 10.87
N PHE A 221 13.65 -11.47 12.03
CA PHE A 221 13.74 -12.89 12.38
C PHE A 221 12.35 -13.49 12.47
N PHE A 222 12.11 -14.50 11.65
CA PHE A 222 10.85 -15.23 11.56
C PHE A 222 11.05 -16.65 12.12
N ASN A 223 11.00 -16.79 13.44
CA ASN A 223 11.28 -18.06 14.13
C ASN A 223 10.04 -18.69 14.76
N SER A 224 8.90 -18.00 14.76
CA SER A 224 7.66 -18.53 15.32
C SER A 224 6.89 -19.27 14.22
N ILE A 225 6.86 -20.60 14.28
CA ILE A 225 6.29 -21.44 13.23
C ILE A 225 4.78 -21.61 13.42
N GLU A 226 4.04 -21.53 12.33
CA GLU A 226 2.67 -21.99 12.20
C GLU A 226 2.68 -23.27 11.36
N ARG A 227 1.88 -24.27 11.74
CA ARG A 227 1.73 -25.53 11.01
C ARG A 227 0.28 -25.72 10.61
N THR A 228 0.06 -26.22 9.41
CA THR A 228 -1.27 -26.60 8.94
C THR A 228 -1.22 -28.07 8.54
N GLY A 229 -2.28 -28.80 8.90
CA GLY A 229 -2.46 -30.19 8.54
C GLY A 229 -3.68 -30.35 7.64
N ILE A 230 -3.56 -31.12 6.56
CA ILE A 230 -4.71 -31.63 5.82
C ILE A 230 -4.74 -33.14 6.00
N SER A 231 -5.81 -33.64 6.64
CA SER A 231 -6.10 -35.07 6.71
C SER A 231 -7.25 -35.39 5.76
N ASP A 232 -6.94 -35.90 4.56
CA ASP A 232 -7.95 -36.46 3.68
C ASP A 232 -8.10 -37.97 3.96
N PRO A 233 -9.28 -38.46 4.38
CA PRO A 233 -9.51 -39.88 4.60
C PRO A 233 -9.70 -40.68 3.30
N THR A 234 -9.75 -40.03 2.13
CA THR A 234 -10.00 -40.69 0.84
C THR A 234 -8.71 -40.94 0.06
N GLN A 235 -8.43 -42.21 -0.26
CA GLN A 235 -7.21 -42.69 -0.93
C GLN A 235 -7.15 -42.39 -2.44
N ILE A 236 -7.96 -41.44 -2.94
CA ILE A 236 -8.18 -41.27 -4.38
C ILE A 236 -7.26 -40.19 -4.98
N GLU A 237 -6.73 -39.28 -4.17
CA GLU A 237 -5.74 -38.30 -4.63
C GLU A 237 -4.30 -38.78 -4.38
N VAL A 238 -3.44 -38.67 -5.41
CA VAL A 238 -1.97 -38.89 -5.33
C VAL A 238 -1.30 -37.69 -4.66
N ARG A 239 -1.91 -37.13 -3.62
CA ARG A 239 -1.35 -36.00 -2.87
C ARG A 239 -1.10 -36.47 -1.45
N ALA A 240 0.17 -36.50 -1.07
CA ALA A 240 0.56 -36.81 0.30
C ALA A 240 -0.12 -35.85 1.28
N SER A 241 -0.52 -36.35 2.46
CA SER A 241 -1.01 -35.50 3.54
C SER A 241 0.01 -34.41 3.84
N PHE A 242 -0.40 -33.15 3.75
CA PHE A 242 0.44 -32.04 4.16
C PHE A 242 0.37 -31.89 5.69
N ASN A 243 1.52 -31.98 6.37
CA ASN A 243 1.67 -31.70 7.80
C ASN A 243 3.00 -30.99 8.04
N ASP A 244 3.21 -29.89 7.33
CA ASP A 244 4.42 -29.09 7.47
C ASP A 244 4.10 -27.66 7.90
N ILE A 245 5.16 -26.85 7.99
CA ILE A 245 5.10 -25.43 8.29
C ILE A 245 4.22 -24.75 7.24
N SER A 246 3.29 -23.90 7.65
CA SER A 246 2.51 -23.05 6.73
C SER A 246 3.05 -21.63 6.69
N ALA A 247 3.60 -21.16 7.82
CA ALA A 247 4.20 -19.83 7.90
C ALA A 247 5.23 -19.71 9.02
N TYR A 248 6.14 -18.76 8.86
CA TYR A 248 7.06 -18.26 9.86
C TYR A 248 6.63 -16.83 10.23
N LYS A 249 6.17 -16.64 11.46
CA LYS A 249 5.77 -15.34 12.01
C LYS A 249 6.97 -14.59 12.55
N LEU A 250 6.91 -13.26 12.43
CA LEU A 250 7.92 -12.38 12.98
C LEU A 250 8.02 -12.57 14.49
N SER A 251 9.22 -12.84 14.98
CA SER A 251 9.51 -13.00 16.40
C SER A 251 10.43 -11.92 16.96
N LYS A 252 11.28 -11.34 16.10
CA LYS A 252 12.27 -10.34 16.53
C LYS A 252 12.68 -9.44 15.38
N VAL A 253 12.88 -8.16 15.68
CA VAL A 253 13.50 -7.18 14.77
C VAL A 253 14.71 -6.57 15.47
N ILE A 254 15.83 -6.54 14.76
CA ILE A 254 17.00 -5.73 15.13
C ILE A 254 17.06 -4.57 14.14
N THR A 255 16.85 -3.36 14.64
CA THR A 255 16.88 -2.16 13.81
C THR A 255 18.30 -1.80 13.40
N ALA A 256 18.45 -0.95 12.37
CA ALA A 256 19.75 -0.42 11.94
C ALA A 256 20.53 0.32 13.04
N GLU A 257 19.83 0.80 14.08
CA GLU A 257 20.40 1.43 15.27
C GLU A 257 20.75 0.42 16.37
N ASN A 258 20.76 -0.89 16.08
CA ASN A 258 20.97 -1.99 17.02
C ASN A 258 19.97 -2.05 18.19
N ARG A 259 18.76 -1.49 18.01
CA ARG A 259 17.66 -1.65 18.97
C ARG A 259 16.91 -2.94 18.67
N ILE A 260 16.50 -3.65 19.72
CA ILE A 260 15.82 -4.94 19.64
C ILE A 260 14.33 -4.75 19.96
N ILE A 261 13.49 -5.36 19.14
CA ILE A 261 12.03 -5.46 19.33
C ILE A 261 11.68 -6.93 19.29
N GLU A 262 10.99 -7.44 20.32
CA GLU A 262 10.56 -8.83 20.42
C GLU A 262 9.03 -8.89 20.49
N PHE A 263 8.45 -9.96 19.94
CA PHE A 263 7.01 -10.17 19.78
C PHE A 263 6.55 -11.45 20.48
#